data_AF-A0A6G1GEP8-F1
#
_entry.id   AF-A0A6G1GEP8-F1
#
_cell.length_a   1.000
_cell.length_b   1.000
_cell.length_c   1.000
_cell.angle_alpha   90.00
_cell.angle_beta   90.00
_cell.angle_gamma   90.00
#
_symmetry.space_group_name_H-M   'P 1'
#
loop_
_entity.id
_entity.type
_entity.pdbx_description
1 polymer ?
#
loop_
_entity_poly.entity_id
_entity_poly.type
_entity_poly.pdbx_seq_one_letter_code
_entity_poly.pdbx_strand_id
1 'polypeptide(L)'
;MSVLSGVTLILAVLFISIRLVHAIPQLQKRDADFWNVRTYLTEDNSDRGPTPDGGQKYFHEAKFHHHYDGRFAARELLEAERHYTLRLLVKTYLRAMDDLGAETWIMHGTLLGWWWNGHIMPWDTDIDVQVSESGIEHLAGYYNMTVHQFQIPRAPWGEEGSSPDGTTLPHVSGGTVEVASGLGGGLKVPDYKPEMMEEERVQHRRYLLEINPFYKNDSIADKWNVIDGRWIDMSTGLFIDITTLRTNISNPKIMYCKDKHRYLADDIFPLRDSKFEGEPAKIPFAYSQLLQEEYGPLSLIWKMFMGHKFDERVKQWLIDPDWADRVRRNNQRLRLLGATRRRPQTSKPKTALKEPSRFNDG
;
A
#
# COMPACT_ATOMS: atom_id res chain seq x y z
N MET A 1 21.70 -47.14 52.16
CA MET A 1 20.71 -46.04 52.26
C MET A 1 21.06 -44.80 51.41
N SER A 2 22.08 -44.80 50.54
CA SER A 2 22.45 -43.60 49.76
C SER A 2 21.92 -43.54 48.32
N VAL A 3 21.45 -44.65 47.75
CA VAL A 3 21.04 -44.71 46.32
C VAL A 3 19.60 -44.23 46.12
N LEU A 4 18.70 -44.45 47.10
CA LEU A 4 17.30 -44.00 46.98
C LEU A 4 17.16 -42.47 46.97
N SER A 5 18.08 -41.72 47.60
CA SER A 5 17.98 -40.25 47.71
C SER A 5 18.34 -39.52 46.41
N GLY A 6 19.26 -40.09 45.62
CA GLY A 6 19.67 -39.51 44.34
C GLY A 6 18.58 -39.61 43.27
N VAL A 7 17.82 -40.71 43.26
CA VAL A 7 16.72 -40.93 42.31
C VAL A 7 15.55 -39.98 42.61
N THR A 8 15.27 -39.71 43.89
CA THR A 8 14.21 -38.75 44.27
C THR A 8 14.58 -37.32 43.89
N LEU A 9 15.86 -36.94 44.01
CA LEU A 9 16.34 -35.62 43.61
C LEU A 9 16.27 -35.42 42.09
N ILE A 10 16.67 -36.43 41.31
CA ILE A 10 16.61 -36.39 39.84
C ILE A 10 15.16 -36.30 39.36
N LEU A 11 14.24 -37.08 39.95
CA LEU A 11 12.82 -37.02 39.62
C LEU A 11 12.19 -35.68 40.03
N ALA A 12 12.60 -35.08 41.15
CA ALA A 12 12.14 -33.76 41.57
C ALA A 12 12.63 -32.65 40.62
N VAL A 13 13.89 -32.70 40.18
CA VAL A 13 14.44 -31.77 39.18
C VAL A 13 13.75 -31.92 37.83
N LEU A 14 13.47 -33.16 37.39
CA LEU A 14 12.68 -33.44 36.18
C LEU A 14 11.23 -32.94 36.30
N PHE A 15 10.60 -33.09 37.47
CA PHE A 15 9.25 -32.55 37.70
C PHE A 15 9.24 -31.01 37.73
N ILE A 16 10.26 -30.37 38.29
CA ILE A 16 10.41 -28.91 38.31
C ILE A 16 10.70 -28.38 36.89
N SER A 17 11.54 -29.06 36.10
CA SER A 17 11.79 -28.68 34.72
C SER A 17 10.58 -28.92 33.82
N ILE A 18 9.79 -29.97 34.02
CA ILE A 18 8.51 -30.18 33.32
C ILE A 18 7.48 -29.10 33.70
N ARG A 19 7.45 -28.63 34.96
CA ARG A 19 6.56 -27.52 35.39
C ARG A 19 7.00 -26.16 34.83
N LEU A 20 8.29 -25.94 34.59
CA LEU A 20 8.82 -24.74 33.92
C LEU A 20 8.51 -24.72 32.41
N VAL A 21 8.33 -25.88 31.78
CA VAL A 21 7.99 -25.99 30.34
C VAL A 21 6.50 -25.71 30.05
N HIS A 22 5.63 -25.63 31.06
CA HIS A 22 4.19 -25.38 30.88
C HIS A 22 3.77 -23.91 30.98
N ALA A 23 4.72 -22.97 31.06
CA ALA A 23 4.45 -21.54 30.89
C ALA A 23 4.85 -21.07 29.49
N ILE A 24 4.54 -21.86 28.45
CA ILE A 24 4.38 -21.26 27.12
C ILE A 24 3.02 -20.57 27.17
N PRO A 25 2.95 -19.22 27.21
CA PRO A 25 1.67 -18.55 27.07
C PRO A 25 1.02 -19.12 25.82
N GLN A 26 -0.19 -19.67 25.97
CA GLN A 26 -1.03 -20.00 24.83
C GLN A 26 -1.02 -18.76 23.94
N LEU A 27 -0.43 -18.88 22.74
CA LEU A 27 -0.23 -17.77 21.83
C LEU A 27 -1.63 -17.37 21.35
N GLN A 28 -2.26 -16.48 22.12
CA GLN A 28 -3.62 -16.05 21.86
C GLN A 28 -3.59 -15.30 20.53
N LYS A 29 -4.50 -15.65 19.62
CA LYS A 29 -4.63 -14.99 18.32
C LYS A 29 -4.68 -13.47 18.55
N ARG A 30 -3.66 -12.76 18.07
CA ARG A 30 -3.56 -11.31 18.17
C ARG A 30 -4.40 -10.70 17.07
N ASP A 31 -5.69 -10.53 17.32
CA ASP A 31 -6.52 -9.59 16.56
C ASP A 31 -6.62 -8.31 17.42
N ALA A 32 -6.26 -7.14 16.89
CA ALA A 32 -6.44 -5.89 17.63
C ALA A 32 -7.72 -5.19 17.20
N ASP A 33 -8.60 -4.96 18.17
CA ASP A 33 -9.75 -4.08 17.98
C ASP A 33 -9.33 -2.60 17.91
N PHE A 34 -10.26 -1.74 17.48
CA PHE A 34 -10.03 -0.29 17.38
C PHE A 34 -9.47 0.31 18.67
N TRP A 35 -9.99 -0.10 19.84
CA TRP A 35 -9.57 0.44 21.13
C TRP A 35 -8.11 0.15 21.46
N ASN A 36 -7.58 -0.98 20.99
CA ASN A 36 -6.19 -1.37 21.18
C ASN A 36 -5.21 -0.65 20.24
N VAL A 37 -5.66 -0.17 19.08
CA VAL A 37 -4.77 0.48 18.08
C VAL A 37 -5.04 1.97 17.84
N ARG A 38 -6.12 2.53 18.40
CA ARG A 38 -6.50 3.93 18.19
C ARG A 38 -5.33 4.86 18.50
N THR A 39 -5.13 5.83 17.61
CA THR A 39 -4.13 6.88 17.77
C THR A 39 -4.78 8.14 18.33
N TYR A 40 -5.22 9.04 17.46
CA TYR A 40 -5.85 10.32 17.79
C TYR A 40 -7.37 10.31 17.60
N LEU A 41 -7.93 9.23 17.05
CA LEU A 41 -9.35 9.11 16.74
C LEU A 41 -10.21 8.78 17.96
N THR A 42 -11.38 9.40 18.05
CA THR A 42 -12.40 9.12 19.06
C THR A 42 -13.39 8.03 18.63
N GLU A 43 -13.49 7.75 17.33
CA GLU A 43 -14.41 6.79 16.75
C GLU A 43 -13.78 5.96 15.62
N ASP A 44 -14.37 4.80 15.36
CA ASP A 44 -13.96 3.86 14.30
C ASP A 44 -14.69 4.17 12.98
N ASN A 45 -13.91 4.55 11.96
CA ASN A 45 -14.42 4.84 10.62
C ASN A 45 -14.40 3.63 9.67
N SER A 46 -14.08 2.42 10.14
CA SER A 46 -14.07 1.22 9.30
C SER A 46 -15.48 0.84 8.84
N ASP A 47 -15.60 0.44 7.59
CA ASP A 47 -16.82 -0.13 7.01
C ASP A 47 -16.95 -1.61 7.39
N ARG A 48 -17.52 -1.82 8.57
CA ARG A 48 -17.83 -3.16 9.13
C ARG A 48 -19.28 -3.58 8.88
N GLY A 49 -19.91 -3.05 7.83
CA GLY A 49 -21.23 -3.49 7.40
C GLY A 49 -21.25 -5.00 7.10
N PRO A 50 -22.43 -5.65 7.22
CA PRO A 50 -22.57 -7.05 6.84
C PRO A 50 -22.28 -7.22 5.35
N THR A 51 -21.59 -8.30 5.01
CA THR A 51 -21.38 -8.72 3.63
C THR A 51 -22.69 -9.22 3.03
N PRO A 52 -22.99 -8.98 1.73
CA PRO A 52 -24.27 -9.36 1.12
C PRO A 52 -24.56 -10.86 1.14
N ASP A 53 -23.53 -11.70 1.17
CA ASP A 53 -23.62 -13.16 1.20
C ASP A 53 -23.38 -13.74 2.61
N GLY A 54 -23.18 -12.89 3.63
CA GLY A 54 -22.86 -13.29 4.99
C GLY A 54 -21.43 -13.82 5.18
N GLY A 55 -20.55 -13.69 4.18
CA GLY A 55 -19.14 -14.05 4.27
C GLY A 55 -18.37 -13.20 5.29
N GLN A 56 -17.35 -13.78 5.92
CA GLN A 56 -16.49 -13.06 6.85
C GLN A 56 -15.42 -12.27 6.09
N LYS A 57 -15.42 -10.95 6.23
CA LYS A 57 -14.36 -10.06 5.74
C LYS A 57 -13.44 -9.70 6.91
N TYR A 58 -12.12 -9.81 6.71
CA TYR A 58 -11.15 -9.45 7.75
C TYR A 58 -10.77 -7.97 7.70
N PHE A 59 -10.28 -7.50 6.54
CA PHE A 59 -9.88 -6.11 6.37
C PHE A 59 -11.08 -5.22 6.03
N HIS A 60 -11.17 -4.08 6.71
CA HIS A 60 -12.25 -3.12 6.53
C HIS A 60 -11.69 -1.74 6.22
N GLU A 61 -11.95 -1.28 5.00
CA GLU A 61 -11.60 0.06 4.55
C GLU A 61 -12.43 1.12 5.28
N ALA A 62 -12.01 2.37 5.19
CA ALA A 62 -12.76 3.49 5.73
C ALA A 62 -14.06 3.69 4.94
N LYS A 63 -15.14 4.05 5.65
CA LYS A 63 -16.46 4.35 5.07
C LYS A 63 -16.42 5.39 3.94
N PHE A 64 -15.44 6.29 3.96
CA PHE A 64 -15.29 7.36 2.99
C PHE A 64 -14.34 7.03 1.83
N HIS A 65 -13.43 6.04 1.97
CA HIS A 65 -12.45 5.74 0.93
C HIS A 65 -11.80 4.35 1.09
N HIS A 66 -11.65 3.63 -0.03
CA HIS A 66 -11.20 2.23 -0.05
C HIS A 66 -9.68 2.03 0.11
N HIS A 67 -8.87 3.08 -0.01
CA HIS A 67 -7.42 3.03 0.27
C HIS A 67 -7.04 3.50 1.68
N TYR A 68 -8.01 3.69 2.57
CA TYR A 68 -7.76 4.11 3.95
C TYR A 68 -8.28 3.08 4.94
N ASP A 69 -7.57 2.87 6.03
CA ASP A 69 -7.99 2.08 7.18
C ASP A 69 -8.73 2.99 8.16
N GLY A 70 -10.01 2.69 8.37
CA GLY A 70 -10.90 3.50 9.20
C GLY A 70 -10.53 3.53 10.69
N ARG A 71 -9.64 2.64 11.15
CA ARG A 71 -9.10 2.70 12.52
C ARG A 71 -8.10 3.85 12.72
N PHE A 72 -7.56 4.39 11.63
CA PHE A 72 -6.48 5.39 11.64
C PHE A 72 -6.79 6.66 10.82
N ALA A 73 -7.85 6.64 10.01
CA ALA A 73 -8.24 7.76 9.15
C ALA A 73 -9.62 8.34 9.48
N ALA A 74 -9.72 9.67 9.53
CA ALA A 74 -10.99 10.41 9.64
C ALA A 74 -11.43 11.12 8.36
N ARG A 75 -10.51 11.33 7.42
CA ARG A 75 -10.76 12.01 6.15
C ARG A 75 -9.80 11.51 5.08
N GLU A 76 -10.12 11.80 3.82
CA GLU A 76 -9.16 11.69 2.74
C GLU A 76 -8.08 12.78 2.87
N LEU A 77 -6.83 12.42 2.60
CA LEU A 77 -5.74 13.38 2.44
C LEU A 77 -5.88 14.14 1.13
N LEU A 78 -5.42 15.40 1.12
CA LEU A 78 -5.28 16.14 -0.13
C LEU A 78 -4.24 15.51 -1.03
N GLU A 79 -4.31 15.80 -2.34
CA GLU A 79 -3.45 15.17 -3.35
C GLU A 79 -1.96 15.24 -3.01
N ALA A 80 -1.45 16.42 -2.63
CA ALA A 80 -0.04 16.59 -2.26
C ALA A 80 0.35 15.83 -0.98
N GLU A 81 -0.53 15.85 0.04
CA GLU A 81 -0.33 15.11 1.29
C GLU A 81 -0.34 13.59 1.05
N ARG A 82 -1.29 13.11 0.25
CA ARG A 82 -1.44 11.72 -0.14
C ARG A 82 -0.23 11.25 -0.92
N HIS A 83 0.17 11.96 -1.96
CA HIS A 83 1.33 11.60 -2.78
C HIS A 83 2.61 11.55 -1.93
N TYR A 84 2.83 12.54 -1.06
CA TYR A 84 3.94 12.51 -0.10
C TYR A 84 3.87 11.29 0.84
N THR A 85 2.68 10.95 1.34
CA THR A 85 2.48 9.81 2.23
C THR A 85 2.69 8.47 1.51
N LEU A 86 2.24 8.32 0.26
CA LEU A 86 2.48 7.13 -0.56
C LEU A 86 3.99 6.91 -0.79
N ARG A 87 4.75 7.99 -1.02
CA ARG A 87 6.22 7.92 -1.10
C ARG A 87 6.82 7.39 0.20
N LEU A 88 6.36 7.87 1.36
CA LEU A 88 6.86 7.36 2.65
C LEU A 88 6.45 5.90 2.88
N LEU A 89 5.22 5.53 2.55
CA LEU A 89 4.69 4.18 2.67
C LEU A 89 5.55 3.18 1.89
N VAL A 90 5.78 3.41 0.60
CA VAL A 90 6.56 2.45 -0.21
C VAL A 90 8.01 2.38 0.27
N LYS A 91 8.61 3.51 0.66
CA LYS A 91 10.00 3.52 1.13
C LYS A 91 10.17 2.76 2.44
N THR A 92 9.27 2.96 3.39
CA THR A 92 9.31 2.28 4.69
C THR A 92 8.93 0.81 4.57
N TYR A 93 7.99 0.47 3.69
CA TYR A 93 7.65 -0.90 3.34
C TYR A 93 8.85 -1.66 2.78
N LEU A 94 9.50 -1.13 1.73
CA LEU A 94 10.63 -1.81 1.08
C LEU A 94 11.78 -2.05 2.05
N ARG A 95 12.13 -1.04 2.88
CA ARG A 95 13.12 -1.20 3.95
C ARG A 95 12.72 -2.24 4.98
N ALA A 96 11.47 -2.19 5.45
CA ALA A 96 10.97 -3.15 6.44
C ALA A 96 11.03 -4.58 5.90
N MET A 97 10.59 -4.82 4.65
CA MET A 97 10.60 -6.18 4.09
C MET A 97 12.02 -6.71 3.88
N ASP A 98 12.97 -5.84 3.51
CA ASP A 98 14.40 -6.18 3.44
C ASP A 98 14.97 -6.54 4.82
N ASP A 99 14.75 -5.69 5.83
CA ASP A 99 15.20 -5.91 7.21
C ASP A 99 14.60 -7.18 7.84
N LEU A 100 13.34 -7.49 7.50
CA LEU A 100 12.62 -8.67 7.99
C LEU A 100 12.93 -9.93 7.18
N GLY A 101 13.66 -9.83 6.06
CA GLY A 101 13.96 -10.97 5.19
C GLY A 101 12.74 -11.54 4.45
N ALA A 102 11.71 -10.73 4.22
CA ALA A 102 10.52 -11.12 3.47
C ALA A 102 10.67 -10.74 1.98
N GLU A 103 10.76 -11.75 1.10
CA GLU A 103 10.90 -11.51 -0.33
C GLU A 103 9.65 -10.83 -0.91
N THR A 104 9.82 -9.61 -1.40
CA THR A 104 8.77 -8.78 -1.99
C THR A 104 9.26 -8.08 -3.26
N TRP A 105 8.33 -7.73 -4.15
CA TRP A 105 8.59 -6.93 -5.35
C TRP A 105 7.40 -6.03 -5.67
N ILE A 106 7.67 -4.96 -6.43
CA ILE A 106 6.63 -4.03 -6.91
C ILE A 106 5.93 -4.60 -8.15
N MET A 107 4.62 -4.35 -8.28
CA MET A 107 3.78 -4.86 -9.36
C MET A 107 2.83 -3.78 -9.90
N HIS A 108 2.07 -4.13 -10.94
CA HIS A 108 0.95 -3.34 -11.47
C HIS A 108 1.27 -1.84 -11.64
N GLY A 109 0.52 -0.94 -10.99
CA GLY A 109 0.66 0.51 -11.18
C GLY A 109 1.99 1.03 -10.62
N THR A 110 2.46 0.45 -9.52
CA THR A 110 3.75 0.79 -8.92
C THR A 110 4.92 0.40 -9.84
N LEU A 111 4.84 -0.78 -10.47
CA LEU A 111 5.80 -1.20 -11.50
C LEU A 111 5.75 -0.30 -12.75
N LEU A 112 4.58 0.22 -13.10
CA LEU A 112 4.45 1.18 -14.21
C LEU A 112 5.12 2.53 -13.88
N GLY A 113 4.96 3.03 -12.66
CA GLY A 113 5.71 4.20 -12.18
C GLY A 113 7.22 3.97 -12.22
N TRP A 114 7.66 2.78 -11.81
CA TRP A 114 9.06 2.37 -11.93
C TRP A 114 9.57 2.45 -13.37
N TRP A 115 8.80 1.93 -14.34
CA TRP A 115 9.18 1.94 -15.75
C TRP A 115 9.43 3.36 -16.29
N TRP A 116 8.60 4.33 -15.91
CA TRP A 116 8.69 5.68 -16.44
C TRP A 116 9.88 6.46 -15.89
N ASN A 117 10.05 6.45 -14.57
CA ASN A 117 11.11 7.22 -13.93
C ASN A 117 11.50 6.75 -12.53
N GLY A 118 11.08 5.56 -12.10
CA GLY A 118 11.41 5.08 -10.75
C GLY A 118 10.61 5.76 -9.64
N HIS A 119 9.54 6.48 -9.96
CA HIS A 119 8.72 7.23 -9.00
C HIS A 119 7.24 6.83 -9.09
N ILE A 120 6.51 7.09 -8.01
CA ILE A 120 5.05 7.00 -7.96
C ILE A 120 4.48 7.99 -8.98
N MET A 121 3.45 7.60 -9.73
CA MET A 121 2.85 8.51 -10.70
C MET A 121 2.05 9.59 -9.98
N PRO A 122 1.96 10.83 -10.50
CA PRO A 122 1.29 11.94 -9.80
C PRO A 122 -0.18 11.67 -9.43
N TRP A 123 -0.86 10.82 -10.21
CA TRP A 123 -2.27 10.48 -10.03
C TRP A 123 -2.51 9.16 -9.29
N ASP A 124 -1.47 8.44 -8.89
CA ASP A 124 -1.64 7.17 -8.17
C ASP A 124 -2.22 7.43 -6.77
N THR A 125 -3.08 6.50 -6.34
CA THR A 125 -3.79 6.57 -5.06
C THR A 125 -3.45 5.41 -4.12
N ASP A 126 -2.76 4.39 -4.63
CA ASP A 126 -2.35 3.17 -3.94
C ASP A 126 -0.94 2.73 -4.37
N ILE A 127 -0.39 1.76 -3.65
CA ILE A 127 0.87 1.07 -3.97
C ILE A 127 0.55 -0.42 -4.14
N ASP A 128 1.07 -1.02 -5.20
CA ASP A 128 0.85 -2.41 -5.58
C ASP A 128 2.15 -3.20 -5.38
N VAL A 129 2.12 -4.19 -4.47
CA VAL A 129 3.25 -5.09 -4.17
C VAL A 129 2.79 -6.53 -4.11
N GLN A 130 3.73 -7.44 -4.32
CA GLN A 130 3.54 -8.86 -4.05
C GLN A 130 4.64 -9.39 -3.13
N VAL A 131 4.34 -10.48 -2.44
CA VAL A 131 5.27 -11.24 -1.61
C VAL A 131 5.26 -12.71 -2.00
N SER A 132 6.36 -13.41 -1.73
CA SER A 132 6.43 -14.86 -1.90
C SER A 132 5.60 -15.60 -0.83
N GLU A 133 5.26 -16.87 -1.09
CA GLU A 133 4.56 -17.72 -0.12
C GLU A 133 5.35 -17.89 1.18
N SER A 134 6.67 -18.11 1.08
CA SER A 134 7.54 -18.18 2.25
C SER A 134 7.64 -16.84 2.97
N GLY A 135 7.62 -15.72 2.25
CA GLY A 135 7.61 -14.37 2.81
C GLY A 135 6.37 -14.12 3.68
N ILE A 136 5.17 -14.38 3.15
CA ILE A 136 3.95 -14.18 3.95
C ILE A 136 3.87 -15.13 5.15
N GLU A 137 4.33 -16.37 5.01
CA GLU A 137 4.40 -17.33 6.13
C GLU A 137 5.34 -16.85 7.23
N HIS A 138 6.49 -16.29 6.84
CA HIS A 138 7.46 -15.70 7.77
C HIS A 138 6.85 -14.50 8.50
N LEU A 139 6.25 -13.56 7.78
CA LEU A 139 5.62 -12.39 8.37
C LEU A 139 4.48 -12.80 9.33
N ALA A 140 3.64 -13.75 8.92
CA ALA A 140 2.54 -14.26 9.75
C ALA A 140 3.03 -14.91 11.06
N GLY A 141 4.11 -15.70 10.97
CA GLY A 141 4.64 -16.48 12.09
C GLY A 141 5.35 -15.63 13.14
N TYR A 142 6.00 -14.54 12.74
CA TYR A 142 6.92 -13.80 13.62
C TYR A 142 6.59 -12.31 13.78
N TYR A 143 5.93 -11.69 12.80
CA TYR A 143 5.77 -10.22 12.74
C TYR A 143 4.31 -9.76 12.57
N ASN A 144 3.34 -10.66 12.65
CA ASN A 144 1.94 -10.22 12.62
C ASN A 144 1.63 -9.30 13.82
N MET A 145 0.98 -8.16 13.56
CA MET A 145 0.61 -7.14 14.53
C MET A 145 1.79 -6.41 15.18
N THR A 146 2.94 -6.32 14.50
CA THR A 146 4.07 -5.51 14.97
C THR A 146 3.97 -4.07 14.47
N VAL A 147 4.44 -3.14 15.30
CA VAL A 147 4.55 -1.71 14.95
C VAL A 147 6.01 -1.38 14.67
N HIS A 148 6.26 -0.79 13.52
CA HIS A 148 7.58 -0.39 13.05
C HIS A 148 7.68 1.13 13.03
N GLN A 149 8.78 1.67 13.56
CA GLN A 149 8.99 3.10 13.68
C GLN A 149 10.12 3.56 12.77
N PHE A 150 9.89 4.64 12.04
CA PHE A 150 10.87 5.24 11.15
C PHE A 150 11.05 6.72 11.47
N GLN A 151 12.30 7.17 11.43
CA GLN A 151 12.65 8.58 11.41
C GLN A 151 12.67 9.04 9.96
N ILE A 152 11.84 10.02 9.64
CA ILE A 152 11.73 10.55 8.27
C ILE A 152 11.82 12.08 8.27
N PRO A 153 12.27 12.68 7.16
CA PRO A 153 12.22 14.13 7.01
C PRO A 153 10.78 14.63 7.21
N ARG A 154 10.61 15.75 7.90
CA ARG A 154 9.34 16.44 8.04
C ARG A 154 8.83 16.84 6.65
N ALA A 155 7.52 16.86 6.47
CA ALA A 155 6.93 17.31 5.21
C ALA A 155 7.38 18.76 4.93
N PRO A 156 7.63 19.11 3.65
CA PRO A 156 8.08 20.46 3.28
C PRO A 156 7.01 21.54 3.54
N TRP A 157 5.75 21.13 3.63
CA TRP A 157 4.64 21.92 4.14
C TRP A 157 4.56 21.62 5.64
N GLY A 158 4.68 22.63 6.51
CA GLY A 158 4.65 22.46 7.96
C GLY A 158 3.35 21.82 8.47
N GLU A 159 3.22 21.64 9.79
CA GLU A 159 1.94 21.21 10.39
C GLU A 159 0.78 22.15 10.06
N GLU A 160 1.10 23.39 9.67
CA GLU A 160 0.18 24.30 9.00
C GLU A 160 0.16 24.00 7.50
N GLY A 161 -0.86 23.25 7.09
CA GLY A 161 -1.08 22.85 5.71
C GLY A 161 -1.21 24.01 4.74
N SER A 162 -0.10 24.46 4.17
CA SER A 162 -0.07 25.28 2.97
C SER A 162 0.34 24.41 1.79
N SER A 163 -0.64 24.02 0.97
CA SER A 163 -0.40 23.43 -0.35
C SER A 163 0.40 24.43 -1.21
N PRO A 164 1.27 23.97 -2.14
CA PRO A 164 1.98 24.86 -3.06
C PRO A 164 1.07 25.72 -3.96
N ASP A 165 -0.23 25.44 -3.99
CA ASP A 165 -1.26 26.23 -4.68
C ASP A 165 -1.84 27.42 -3.86
N GLY A 166 -1.38 27.63 -2.63
CA GLY A 166 -1.81 28.75 -1.78
C GLY A 166 -3.17 28.55 -1.10
N THR A 167 -3.75 27.36 -1.11
CA THR A 167 -4.90 27.05 -0.26
C THR A 167 -4.45 26.87 1.19
N THR A 168 -4.87 27.79 2.07
CA THR A 168 -4.70 27.67 3.52
C THR A 168 -5.64 26.59 4.04
N LEU A 169 -5.10 25.54 4.64
CA LEU A 169 -5.91 24.52 5.32
C LEU A 169 -6.39 25.02 6.68
N PRO A 170 -7.65 24.73 7.07
CA PRO A 170 -8.11 25.04 8.41
C PRO A 170 -7.32 24.19 9.42
N HIS A 171 -6.66 24.86 10.35
CA HIS A 171 -5.98 24.26 11.48
C HIS A 171 -7.03 23.62 12.42
N VAL A 172 -6.94 22.31 12.66
CA VAL A 172 -7.70 21.66 13.72
C VAL A 172 -6.82 21.62 14.97
N SER A 173 -6.81 22.72 15.71
CA SER A 173 -6.64 22.65 17.16
C SER A 173 -8.04 22.75 17.76
N GLY A 174 -8.37 21.87 18.71
CA GLY A 174 -9.70 21.77 19.29
C GLY A 174 -10.21 23.13 19.77
N GLY A 175 -11.22 23.66 19.09
CA GLY A 175 -11.83 24.95 19.40
C GLY A 175 -12.75 25.35 18.26
N THR A 176 -14.01 25.61 18.58
CA THR A 176 -15.04 26.13 17.67
C THR A 176 -14.53 27.33 16.87
N VAL A 177 -14.71 27.33 15.53
CA VAL A 177 -14.42 28.50 14.69
C VAL A 177 -15.62 28.86 13.83
N GLU A 178 -16.11 30.08 14.06
CA GLU A 178 -17.03 30.83 13.19
C GLU A 178 -16.33 31.20 11.87
N VAL A 179 -17.06 31.09 10.77
CA VAL A 179 -16.57 31.41 9.42
C VAL A 179 -16.67 32.91 9.18
N ALA A 180 -15.54 33.60 9.07
CA ALA A 180 -15.47 34.96 8.55
C ALA A 180 -14.96 34.96 7.10
N SER A 181 -15.77 35.55 6.22
CA SER A 181 -15.52 35.80 4.81
C SER A 181 -14.45 36.87 4.56
N GLY A 182 -13.53 36.66 3.61
CA GLY A 182 -12.66 37.73 3.11
C GLY A 182 -11.75 37.29 1.97
N LEU A 183 -12.01 37.80 0.76
CA LEU A 183 -11.18 37.68 -0.43
C LEU A 183 -9.98 38.64 -0.36
N GLY A 184 -8.81 38.20 -0.85
CA GLY A 184 -7.74 39.08 -1.35
C GLY A 184 -6.40 38.96 -0.63
N GLY A 185 -5.40 38.33 -1.28
CA GLY A 185 -4.00 38.37 -0.83
C GLY A 185 -3.09 37.62 -1.80
N GLY A 186 -2.14 38.32 -2.41
CA GLY A 186 -1.18 37.76 -3.37
C GLY A 186 -0.29 36.67 -2.78
N LEU A 187 0.23 35.84 -3.68
CA LEU A 187 1.13 34.71 -3.42
C LEU A 187 2.31 35.12 -2.53
N LYS A 188 2.26 34.78 -1.24
CA LYS A 188 3.44 34.71 -0.39
C LYS A 188 3.98 33.29 -0.46
N VAL A 189 5.05 33.11 -1.22
CA VAL A 189 5.90 31.91 -1.08
C VAL A 189 6.38 31.90 0.37
N PRO A 190 6.23 30.80 1.14
CA PRO A 190 6.76 30.74 2.50
C PRO A 190 8.26 31.02 2.46
N ASP A 191 8.73 31.95 3.28
CA ASP A 191 10.15 32.23 3.43
C ASP A 191 10.87 30.94 3.84
N TYR A 192 11.73 30.43 2.97
CA TYR A 192 12.66 29.35 3.29
C TYR A 192 13.55 29.84 4.44
N LYS A 193 13.32 29.30 5.65
CA LYS A 193 14.18 29.55 6.82
C LYS A 193 15.26 28.47 6.87
N PRO A 194 16.51 28.77 6.49
CA PRO A 194 17.59 27.78 6.48
C PRO A 194 17.98 27.28 7.89
N GLU A 195 17.51 27.94 8.95
CA GLU A 195 18.00 27.77 10.32
C GLU A 195 17.25 26.74 11.19
N MET A 196 16.28 25.97 10.67
CA MET A 196 15.66 24.91 11.49
C MET A 196 16.70 23.85 11.85
N MET A 197 16.81 23.56 13.14
CA MET A 197 17.73 22.57 13.71
C MET A 197 17.48 21.19 13.07
N GLU A 198 18.52 20.39 12.82
CA GLU A 198 18.41 19.06 12.20
C GLU A 198 17.37 18.17 12.91
N GLU A 199 17.27 18.30 14.24
CA GLU A 199 16.34 17.59 15.10
C GLU A 199 14.87 18.02 14.92
N GLU A 200 14.60 19.26 14.50
CA GLU A 200 13.24 19.74 14.17
C GLU A 200 12.78 19.31 12.76
N ARG A 201 13.71 18.77 11.95
CA ARG A 201 13.45 18.30 10.59
C ARG A 201 13.07 16.83 10.52
N VAL A 202 13.01 16.12 11.64
CA VAL A 202 12.70 14.69 11.69
C VAL A 202 11.37 14.46 12.39
N GLN A 203 10.46 13.75 11.73
CA GLN A 203 9.23 13.25 12.34
C GLN A 203 9.33 11.73 12.48
N HIS A 204 8.74 11.19 13.56
CA HIS A 204 8.63 9.75 13.75
C HIS A 204 7.31 9.27 13.14
N ARG A 205 7.38 8.36 12.17
CA ARG A 205 6.21 7.65 11.63
C ARG A 205 6.14 6.24 12.19
N ARG A 206 4.93 5.77 12.45
CA ARG A 206 4.65 4.41 12.92
C ARG A 206 3.80 3.69 11.90
N TYR A 207 4.19 2.47 11.57
CA TYR A 207 3.50 1.62 10.63
C TYR A 207 3.12 0.31 11.30
N LEU A 208 1.88 -0.14 11.10
CA LEU A 208 1.41 -1.44 11.56
C LEU A 208 1.55 -2.45 10.43
N LEU A 209 2.25 -3.56 10.69
CA LEU A 209 2.19 -4.76 9.86
C LEU A 209 1.09 -5.66 10.39
N GLU A 210 0.08 -5.92 9.57
CA GLU A 210 -1.06 -6.77 9.93
C GLU A 210 -1.29 -7.82 8.85
N ILE A 211 -1.34 -9.09 9.26
CA ILE A 211 -1.53 -10.24 8.37
C ILE A 211 -2.94 -10.78 8.52
N ASN A 212 -3.62 -10.97 7.40
CA ASN A 212 -4.94 -11.56 7.37
C ASN A 212 -4.87 -13.02 7.87
N PRO A 213 -5.63 -13.44 8.89
CA PRO A 213 -5.63 -14.83 9.36
C PRO A 213 -6.07 -15.84 8.29
N PHE A 214 -6.76 -15.39 7.23
CA PHE A 214 -7.12 -16.20 6.07
C PHE A 214 -6.01 -16.27 5.01
N TYR A 215 -4.79 -15.78 5.28
CA TYR A 215 -3.69 -15.79 4.32
C TYR A 215 -3.36 -17.20 3.79
N LYS A 216 -3.62 -18.26 4.57
CA LYS A 216 -3.43 -19.66 4.12
C LYS A 216 -4.50 -20.17 3.15
N ASN A 217 -5.67 -19.53 3.08
CA ASN A 217 -6.73 -19.91 2.14
C ASN A 217 -6.31 -19.50 0.73
N ASP A 218 -5.87 -20.42 -0.11
CA ASP A 218 -5.40 -20.16 -1.48
C ASP A 218 -6.55 -20.02 -2.52
N SER A 219 -7.80 -20.15 -2.09
CA SER A 219 -8.96 -20.10 -2.98
C SER A 219 -9.17 -18.74 -3.64
N ILE A 220 -9.27 -18.74 -4.97
CA ILE A 220 -9.67 -17.56 -5.78
C ILE A 220 -11.19 -17.31 -5.77
N ALA A 221 -11.96 -18.14 -5.06
CA ALA A 221 -13.41 -17.99 -4.93
C ALA A 221 -13.80 -17.09 -3.75
N ASP A 222 -12.94 -16.97 -2.74
CA ASP A 222 -13.14 -16.04 -1.62
C ASP A 222 -12.93 -14.60 -2.10
N LYS A 223 -14.01 -13.82 -2.10
CA LYS A 223 -14.02 -12.42 -2.54
C LYS A 223 -13.81 -11.44 -1.38
N TRP A 224 -13.82 -11.93 -0.15
CA TRP A 224 -13.74 -11.12 1.07
C TRP A 224 -12.33 -11.03 1.62
N ASN A 225 -11.51 -12.09 1.42
CA ASN A 225 -10.15 -12.18 1.94
C ASN A 225 -9.12 -12.38 0.83
N VAL A 226 -9.20 -11.48 -0.17
CA VAL A 226 -8.28 -11.45 -1.31
C VAL A 226 -6.89 -10.93 -0.91
N ILE A 227 -6.83 -10.00 0.05
CA ILE A 227 -5.59 -9.41 0.55
C ILE A 227 -5.04 -10.21 1.73
N ASP A 228 -3.74 -10.51 1.68
CA ASP A 228 -3.06 -11.38 2.64
C ASP A 228 -2.43 -10.61 3.81
N GLY A 229 -2.08 -9.33 3.62
CA GLY A 229 -1.60 -8.48 4.69
C GLY A 229 -1.68 -7.00 4.34
N ARG A 230 -1.39 -6.13 5.31
CA ARG A 230 -1.30 -4.68 5.12
C ARG A 230 -0.11 -4.09 5.83
N TRP A 231 0.49 -3.10 5.20
CA TRP A 231 1.41 -2.16 5.83
C TRP A 231 0.73 -0.80 5.95
N ILE A 232 0.38 -0.40 7.18
CA ILE A 232 -0.56 0.70 7.44
C ILE A 232 0.16 1.86 8.11
N ASP A 233 0.12 3.06 7.54
CA ASP A 233 0.53 4.28 8.23
C ASP A 233 -0.51 4.64 9.30
N MET A 234 -0.15 4.48 10.58
CA MET A 234 -1.07 4.68 11.70
C MET A 234 -1.47 6.14 11.93
N SER A 235 -0.79 7.09 11.27
CA SER A 235 -1.10 8.53 11.40
C SER A 235 -2.10 9.03 10.35
N THR A 236 -2.16 8.38 9.19
CA THR A 236 -3.01 8.80 8.07
C THR A 236 -4.06 7.76 7.71
N GLY A 237 -3.82 6.50 8.09
CA GLY A 237 -4.58 5.33 7.70
C GLY A 237 -4.41 4.89 6.25
N LEU A 238 -3.56 5.55 5.45
CA LEU A 238 -3.16 4.99 4.16
C LEU A 238 -2.38 3.68 4.37
N PHE A 239 -2.56 2.73 3.47
CA PHE A 239 -1.90 1.43 3.56
C PHE A 239 -1.44 0.91 2.20
N ILE A 240 -0.57 -0.09 2.26
CA ILE A 240 -0.22 -0.97 1.14
C ILE A 240 -0.92 -2.30 1.38
N ASP A 241 -1.72 -2.75 0.41
CA ASP A 241 -2.24 -4.11 0.39
C ASP A 241 -1.13 -5.06 -0.07
N ILE A 242 -0.90 -6.12 0.70
CA ILE A 242 0.12 -7.14 0.45
C ILE A 242 -0.59 -8.38 -0.08
N THR A 243 -0.25 -8.79 -1.30
CA THR A 243 -0.82 -9.96 -1.96
C THR A 243 0.26 -11.03 -2.14
N THR A 244 -0.04 -12.27 -1.74
CA THR A 244 0.90 -13.38 -1.93
C THR A 244 0.78 -13.93 -3.35
N LEU A 245 1.91 -14.06 -4.05
CA LEU A 245 1.98 -14.82 -5.29
C LEU A 245 2.19 -16.30 -4.96
N ARG A 246 1.29 -17.16 -5.46
CA ARG A 246 1.22 -18.59 -5.13
C ARG A 246 1.54 -19.45 -6.32
N THR A 247 2.11 -20.61 -6.06
CA THR A 247 2.41 -21.61 -7.07
C THR A 247 1.18 -22.49 -7.31
N ASN A 248 0.82 -22.73 -8.57
CA ASN A 248 -0.21 -23.71 -8.87
C ASN A 248 0.34 -25.13 -8.66
N ILE A 249 -0.32 -25.90 -7.80
CA ILE A 249 0.11 -27.26 -7.42
C ILE A 249 0.15 -28.21 -8.63
N SER A 250 -0.82 -28.09 -9.53
CA SER A 250 -0.92 -28.96 -10.72
C SER A 250 0.07 -28.57 -11.82
N ASN A 251 0.41 -27.28 -11.93
CA ASN A 251 1.37 -26.77 -12.90
C ASN A 251 2.23 -25.66 -12.28
N PRO A 252 3.41 -25.99 -11.73
CA PRO A 252 4.28 -25.01 -11.07
C PRO A 252 4.78 -23.88 -11.97
N LYS A 253 4.64 -23.99 -13.29
CA LYS A 253 4.94 -22.89 -14.22
C LYS A 253 3.89 -21.78 -14.17
N ILE A 254 2.71 -22.06 -13.62
CA ILE A 254 1.63 -21.10 -13.46
C ILE A 254 1.63 -20.65 -12.00
N MET A 255 1.67 -19.34 -11.82
CA MET A 255 1.53 -18.69 -10.53
C MET A 255 0.28 -17.82 -10.53
N TYR A 256 -0.29 -17.58 -9.37
CA TYR A 256 -1.54 -16.86 -9.24
C TYR A 256 -1.67 -16.17 -7.88
N CYS A 257 -2.57 -15.20 -7.78
CA CYS A 257 -3.00 -14.64 -6.52
C CYS A 257 -4.53 -14.66 -6.39
N LYS A 258 -5.03 -14.39 -5.18
CA LYS A 258 -6.47 -14.55 -4.83
C LYS A 258 -7.39 -13.61 -5.59
N ASP A 259 -6.85 -12.51 -6.11
CA ASP A 259 -7.56 -11.52 -6.94
C ASP A 259 -7.75 -12.00 -8.39
N LYS A 260 -7.31 -13.22 -8.71
CA LYS A 260 -7.40 -13.90 -10.00
C LYS A 260 -6.39 -13.47 -11.06
N HIS A 261 -5.38 -12.68 -10.72
CA HIS A 261 -4.24 -12.54 -11.61
C HIS A 261 -3.46 -13.86 -11.70
N ARG A 262 -2.92 -14.13 -12.90
CA ARG A 262 -2.11 -15.29 -13.22
C ARG A 262 -0.88 -14.87 -13.99
N TYR A 263 0.23 -15.54 -13.71
CA TYR A 263 1.54 -15.25 -14.29
C TYR A 263 2.25 -16.55 -14.64
N LEU A 264 3.14 -16.50 -15.62
CA LEU A 264 4.12 -17.57 -15.77
C LEU A 264 5.25 -17.34 -14.76
N ALA A 265 5.74 -18.42 -14.14
CA ALA A 265 6.86 -18.33 -13.19
C ALA A 265 8.09 -17.65 -13.83
N ASP A 266 8.37 -17.93 -15.10
CA ASP A 266 9.47 -17.34 -15.88
C ASP A 266 9.27 -15.84 -16.20
N ASP A 267 8.02 -15.33 -16.13
CA ASP A 267 7.76 -13.89 -16.29
C ASP A 267 8.09 -13.12 -15.00
N ILE A 268 8.02 -13.79 -13.84
CA ILE A 268 8.29 -13.20 -12.53
C ILE A 268 9.74 -13.41 -12.13
N PHE A 269 10.24 -14.65 -12.20
CA PHE A 269 11.52 -15.07 -11.66
C PHE A 269 12.58 -15.31 -12.76
N PRO A 270 13.87 -15.09 -12.47
CA PRO A 270 14.39 -14.48 -11.25
C PRO A 270 14.04 -12.99 -11.17
N LEU A 271 13.72 -12.52 -9.96
CA LEU A 271 13.51 -11.10 -9.71
C LEU A 271 14.78 -10.31 -10.02
N ARG A 272 14.62 -9.08 -10.47
CA ARG A 272 15.73 -8.17 -10.80
C ARG A 272 15.88 -7.09 -9.75
N ASP A 273 17.13 -6.78 -9.40
CA ASP A 273 17.47 -5.66 -8.54
C ASP A 273 17.28 -4.32 -9.24
N SER A 274 16.64 -3.37 -8.55
CA SER A 274 16.45 -2.01 -9.03
C SER A 274 16.25 -1.04 -7.86
N LYS A 275 15.73 0.15 -8.16
CA LYS A 275 15.32 1.14 -7.17
C LYS A 275 13.95 1.73 -7.48
N PHE A 276 13.17 1.99 -6.45
CA PHE A 276 11.91 2.72 -6.54
C PHE A 276 11.83 3.75 -5.40
N GLU A 277 11.52 5.00 -5.74
CA GLU A 277 11.57 6.13 -4.81
C GLU A 277 12.91 6.30 -4.06
N GLY A 278 13.99 5.85 -4.70
CA GLY A 278 15.35 5.86 -4.17
C GLY A 278 15.73 4.68 -3.29
N GLU A 279 14.78 3.82 -2.91
CA GLU A 279 15.02 2.63 -2.10
C GLU A 279 15.31 1.40 -2.97
N PRO A 280 16.14 0.45 -2.49
CA PRO A 280 16.27 -0.86 -3.13
C PRO A 280 14.90 -1.51 -3.32
N ALA A 281 14.65 -2.02 -4.52
CA ALA A 281 13.41 -2.70 -4.86
C ALA A 281 13.68 -3.85 -5.81
N LYS A 282 12.89 -4.92 -5.70
CA LYS A 282 12.85 -5.99 -6.70
C LYS A 282 11.74 -5.72 -7.71
N ILE A 283 11.97 -6.14 -8.96
CA ILE A 283 10.98 -6.12 -10.05
C ILE A 283 10.91 -7.50 -10.72
N PRO A 284 9.79 -7.85 -11.38
CA PRO A 284 9.69 -9.06 -12.18
C PRO A 284 10.69 -9.15 -13.33
N PHE A 285 11.01 -10.37 -13.77
CA PHE A 285 11.91 -10.59 -14.91
C PHE A 285 11.37 -9.99 -16.22
N ALA A 286 10.13 -10.30 -16.59
CA ALA A 286 9.48 -9.87 -17.82
C ALA A 286 8.58 -8.64 -17.63
N TYR A 287 9.00 -7.67 -16.81
CA TYR A 287 8.21 -6.50 -16.42
C TYR A 287 7.51 -5.80 -17.60
N SER A 288 8.15 -5.69 -18.78
CA SER A 288 7.58 -4.98 -19.93
C SER A 288 6.43 -5.76 -20.55
N GLN A 289 6.48 -7.09 -20.53
CA GLN A 289 5.37 -7.93 -20.99
C GLN A 289 4.20 -7.82 -20.02
N LEU A 290 4.46 -7.97 -18.72
CA LEU A 290 3.45 -7.89 -17.67
C LEU A 290 2.69 -6.55 -17.71
N LEU A 291 3.41 -5.43 -17.83
CA LEU A 291 2.80 -4.11 -17.94
C LEU A 291 1.96 -3.94 -19.20
N GLN A 292 2.40 -4.48 -20.34
CA GLN A 292 1.65 -4.38 -21.59
C GLN A 292 0.41 -5.27 -21.61
N GLU A 293 0.44 -6.41 -20.93
CA GLU A 293 -0.72 -7.29 -20.78
C GLU A 293 -1.78 -6.64 -19.87
N GLU A 294 -1.36 -5.96 -18.81
CA GLU A 294 -2.24 -5.27 -17.86
C GLU A 294 -2.82 -3.96 -18.43
N TYR A 295 -1.95 -3.08 -18.97
CA TYR A 295 -2.29 -1.70 -19.34
C TYR A 295 -2.29 -1.43 -20.85
N GLY A 296 -1.96 -2.44 -21.66
CA GLY A 296 -1.81 -2.31 -23.10
C GLY A 296 -0.44 -1.74 -23.52
N PRO A 297 -0.04 -1.94 -24.79
CA PRO A 297 1.27 -1.51 -25.30
C PRO A 297 1.51 0.01 -25.25
N LEU A 298 0.43 0.80 -25.29
CA LEU A 298 0.53 2.25 -25.23
C LEU A 298 0.91 2.78 -23.84
N SER A 299 0.75 2.00 -22.78
CA SER A 299 1.09 2.40 -21.41
C SER A 299 2.57 2.75 -21.24
N LEU A 300 3.44 2.13 -22.03
CA LEU A 300 4.90 2.30 -21.98
C LEU A 300 5.40 3.41 -22.91
N ILE A 301 4.51 4.03 -23.71
CA ILE A 301 4.88 4.93 -24.80
C ILE A 301 4.14 6.27 -24.71
N TRP A 302 2.88 6.25 -24.25
CA TRP A 302 2.02 7.42 -24.31
C TRP A 302 2.37 8.42 -23.20
N LYS A 303 3.06 9.49 -23.59
CA LYS A 303 3.58 10.55 -22.70
C LYS A 303 2.51 11.55 -22.23
N MET A 304 1.23 11.19 -22.26
CA MET A 304 0.13 12.07 -21.86
C MET A 304 -0.93 11.27 -21.14
N PHE A 305 -1.18 11.60 -19.87
CA PHE A 305 -2.15 10.89 -19.05
C PHE A 305 -2.59 11.75 -17.87
N MET A 306 -3.88 11.68 -17.48
CA MET A 306 -4.47 12.37 -16.32
C MET A 306 -3.98 13.81 -16.10
N GLY A 307 -4.00 14.65 -17.14
CA GLY A 307 -3.59 16.06 -17.00
C GLY A 307 -2.10 16.31 -16.91
N HIS A 308 -1.28 15.29 -17.17
CA HIS A 308 0.16 15.38 -17.14
C HIS A 308 0.76 15.00 -18.50
N LYS A 309 1.95 15.54 -18.76
CA LYS A 309 2.79 15.20 -19.89
C LYS A 309 4.16 14.75 -19.39
N PHE A 310 4.65 13.61 -19.88
CA PHE A 310 5.98 13.15 -19.55
C PHE A 310 7.04 13.98 -20.31
N ASP A 311 7.90 14.66 -19.56
CA ASP A 311 9.03 15.39 -20.09
C ASP A 311 10.28 14.50 -20.09
N GLU A 312 10.79 14.20 -21.28
CA GLU A 312 11.93 13.30 -21.45
C GLU A 312 13.27 13.89 -21.03
N ARG A 313 13.37 15.22 -20.92
CA ARG A 313 14.62 15.90 -20.55
C ARG A 313 14.87 15.77 -19.05
N VAL A 314 13.82 15.95 -18.26
CA VAL A 314 13.88 15.83 -16.79
C VAL A 314 13.40 14.48 -16.27
N LYS A 315 12.85 13.63 -17.14
CA LYS A 315 12.29 12.30 -16.80
C LYS A 315 11.20 12.39 -15.74
N GLN A 316 10.26 13.32 -15.91
CA GLN A 316 9.16 13.53 -14.95
C GLN A 316 7.83 13.76 -15.66
N TRP A 317 6.76 13.35 -14.99
CA TRP A 317 5.40 13.73 -15.34
C TRP A 317 5.12 15.14 -14.81
N LEU A 318 5.00 16.10 -15.71
CA LEU A 318 4.70 17.49 -15.38
C LEU A 318 3.23 17.79 -15.66
N ILE A 319 2.62 18.65 -14.84
CA ILE A 319 1.27 19.16 -15.10
C ILE A 319 1.26 19.79 -16.49
N ASP A 320 0.26 19.43 -17.26
CA ASP A 320 0.08 19.90 -18.62
C ASP A 320 -0.91 21.08 -18.64
N PRO A 321 -0.43 22.33 -18.77
CA PRO A 321 -1.27 23.53 -18.58
C PRO A 321 -2.43 23.62 -19.60
N ASP A 322 -2.23 23.03 -20.77
CA ASP A 322 -3.20 23.03 -21.87
C ASP A 322 -4.17 21.83 -21.81
N TRP A 323 -4.10 21.00 -20.76
CA TRP A 323 -4.87 19.76 -20.66
C TRP A 323 -6.37 19.99 -20.84
N ALA A 324 -6.91 20.96 -20.10
CA ALA A 324 -8.34 21.29 -20.13
C ALA A 324 -8.78 21.68 -21.55
N ASP A 325 -7.97 22.44 -22.27
CA ASP A 325 -8.24 22.84 -23.66
C ASP A 325 -8.19 21.68 -24.65
N ARG A 326 -7.24 20.75 -24.48
CA ARG A 326 -7.19 19.54 -25.32
C ARG A 326 -8.38 18.62 -25.07
N VAL A 327 -8.78 18.41 -23.82
CA VAL A 327 -9.97 17.61 -23.48
C VAL A 327 -11.22 18.24 -24.07
N ARG A 328 -11.39 19.56 -23.96
CA ARG A 328 -12.50 20.31 -24.58
C ARG A 328 -12.55 20.08 -26.09
N ARG A 329 -11.42 20.28 -26.79
CA ARG A 329 -11.33 20.09 -28.25
C ARG A 329 -11.62 18.67 -28.69
N ASN A 330 -11.07 17.66 -28.01
CA ASN A 330 -11.34 16.26 -28.34
C ASN A 330 -12.81 15.89 -28.12
N ASN A 331 -13.42 16.35 -27.03
CA ASN A 331 -14.84 16.12 -26.77
C ASN A 331 -15.73 16.78 -27.83
N GLN A 332 -15.37 17.99 -28.29
CA GLN A 332 -16.08 18.66 -29.37
C GLN A 332 -15.95 17.89 -30.70
N ARG A 333 -14.75 17.40 -31.02
CA ARG A 333 -14.50 16.59 -32.23
C ARG A 333 -15.27 15.26 -32.20
N LEU A 334 -15.30 14.56 -31.06
CA LEU A 334 -16.05 13.31 -30.91
C LEU A 334 -17.56 13.53 -31.04
N ARG A 335 -18.09 14.64 -30.52
CA ARG A 335 -19.49 15.06 -30.71
C ARG A 335 -19.82 15.30 -32.19
N LEU A 336 -18.92 15.95 -32.93
CA LEU A 336 -19.08 16.20 -34.37
C LEU A 336 -19.02 14.92 -35.20
N LEU A 337 -18.31 13.89 -34.73
CA LEU A 337 -18.20 12.59 -35.38
C LEU A 337 -19.31 11.60 -35.00
N GLY A 338 -20.32 12.02 -34.24
CA GLY A 338 -21.42 11.15 -33.80
C GLY A 338 -21.01 10.03 -32.82
N ALA A 339 -19.79 10.09 -32.27
CA ALA A 339 -19.31 9.11 -31.31
C ALA A 339 -19.90 9.41 -29.93
N THR A 340 -20.76 8.52 -29.42
CA THR A 340 -21.31 8.62 -28.07
C THR A 340 -20.21 8.60 -27.02
N ARG A 341 -20.42 9.45 -26.00
CA ARG A 341 -19.54 9.75 -24.87
C ARG A 341 -18.92 8.46 -24.28
N ARG A 342 -17.63 8.17 -24.55
CA ARG A 342 -16.85 7.35 -23.61
C ARG A 342 -16.49 8.26 -22.44
N ARG A 343 -16.95 7.94 -21.23
CA ARG A 343 -16.44 8.59 -20.02
C ARG A 343 -14.91 8.47 -20.05
N PRO A 344 -14.13 9.51 -19.68
CA PRO A 344 -12.76 9.28 -19.28
C PRO A 344 -12.79 8.16 -18.26
N GLN A 345 -12.02 7.09 -18.44
CA GLN A 345 -11.95 6.02 -17.45
C GLN A 345 -11.37 6.63 -16.17
N THR A 346 -12.25 7.04 -15.25
CA THR A 346 -11.92 7.57 -13.91
C THR A 346 -11.74 6.43 -12.91
N SER A 347 -11.50 5.22 -13.39
CA SER A 347 -11.30 4.02 -12.60
C SER A 347 -10.35 3.14 -13.40
N LYS A 348 -9.35 2.53 -12.73
CA LYS A 348 -8.61 1.36 -13.26
C LYS A 348 -9.65 0.52 -14.02
N PRO A 349 -9.50 0.25 -15.33
CA PRO A 349 -10.46 -0.61 -16.01
C PRO A 349 -10.51 -1.91 -15.21
N LYS A 350 -11.66 -2.22 -14.60
CA LYS A 350 -11.89 -3.53 -14.02
C LYS A 350 -11.58 -4.52 -15.13
N THR A 351 -10.49 -5.25 -14.97
CA THR A 351 -10.07 -6.30 -15.89
C THR A 351 -11.24 -7.26 -16.02
N ALA A 352 -11.93 -7.20 -17.16
CA ALA A 352 -12.71 -8.32 -17.60
C ALA A 352 -11.69 -9.45 -17.78
N LEU A 353 -11.80 -10.49 -16.96
CA LEU A 353 -11.04 -11.73 -17.05
C LEU A 353 -11.02 -12.19 -18.51
N LYS A 354 -9.97 -11.82 -19.24
CA LYS A 354 -9.53 -12.55 -20.42
C LYS A 354 -8.43 -13.42 -19.89
N GLU A 355 -8.68 -14.73 -19.84
CA GLU A 355 -7.58 -15.68 -19.70
C GLU A 355 -6.58 -15.36 -20.81
N PRO A 356 -5.31 -15.03 -20.47
CA PRO A 356 -4.31 -14.83 -21.49
C PRO A 356 -4.18 -16.13 -22.26
N SER A 357 -4.19 -16.06 -23.59
CA SER A 357 -4.09 -17.24 -24.49
C SER A 357 -2.84 -18.09 -24.24
N ARG A 358 -1.87 -17.56 -23.47
CA ARG A 358 -0.64 -18.23 -23.06
C ARG A 358 -0.80 -19.27 -21.94
N PHE A 359 -1.94 -19.29 -21.24
CA PHE A 359 -2.24 -20.26 -20.19
C PHE A 359 -3.09 -21.44 -20.68
N ASN A 360 -3.47 -21.44 -21.96
CA ASN A 360 -4.09 -22.58 -22.62
C ASN A 360 -2.99 -23.48 -23.17
N ASP A 361 -2.47 -24.38 -22.33
CA ASP A 361 -1.83 -25.63 -22.75
C ASP A 361 -1.64 -26.53 -21.51
N GLY A 362 -2.32 -27.69 -21.49
CA GLY A 362 -2.13 -28.77 -20.52
C GLY A 362 -3.40 -29.19 -19.78
#